data_AF-A0A7S4NQQ2-F1
#
_entry.id   AF-A0A7S4NQQ2-F1
#
_cell.length_a   1.000
_cell.length_b   1.000
_cell.length_c   1.000
_cell.angle_alpha   90.00
_cell.angle_beta   90.00
_cell.angle_gamma   90.00
#
_symmetry.space_group_name_H-M   'P 1'
#
loop_
_entity.id
_entity.type
_entity.pdbx_description
1 polymer ?
#
loop_
_entity_poly.entity_id
_entity_poly.type
_entity_poly.pdbx_seq_one_letter_code
_entity_poly.pdbx_strand_id
1 'polypeptide(L)'
;LFPDRDCFHVEKNMLSESILTEMSDNSTDSISSLNDIVKKLGVLRDKILLNAEIKRISGCIVTGTLFVSLAEYYISMLNSCNTISIPDAFGAISQSACERANSRCIDGYEEAFLNLRGKLPLDSSEISFWHMSASRDAIDVYKTWTSGLQKQNVNRYKLQLEEKLKTLFERVSAENAKMCEQKSLKIINELYRELEEKIHSNVYQDFGEYDRDRRRVRARFFELAPKHPSALVVIHEFMEDAVCSVVKRFINKL
;
A
#
# COMPACT_ATOMS: atom_id res chain seq x y z
N LEU A 1 -6.44 -6.47 -39.34
CA LEU A 1 -7.72 -6.22 -40.03
C LEU A 1 -8.55 -5.25 -39.19
N PHE A 2 -9.28 -4.33 -39.82
CA PHE A 2 -10.25 -3.46 -39.14
C PHE A 2 -11.60 -4.19 -39.00
N PRO A 3 -12.20 -4.24 -37.79
CA PRO A 3 -13.45 -4.94 -37.53
C PRO A 3 -14.64 -4.23 -38.18
N ASP A 4 -14.72 -2.92 -37.97
CA ASP A 4 -15.72 -2.05 -38.60
C ASP A 4 -15.10 -1.29 -39.76
N ARG A 5 -15.82 -1.25 -40.87
CA ARG A 5 -15.42 -0.53 -42.07
C ARG A 5 -16.58 0.32 -42.53
N ASP A 6 -16.28 1.57 -42.78
CA ASP A 6 -17.23 2.55 -43.27
C ASP A 6 -16.57 3.32 -44.43
N CYS A 7 -17.40 3.88 -45.29
CA CYS A 7 -16.95 4.65 -46.45
C CYS A 7 -17.75 5.93 -46.53
N PHE A 8 -17.06 7.07 -46.58
CA PHE A 8 -17.66 8.37 -46.78
C PHE A 8 -17.19 8.94 -48.11
N HIS A 9 -18.13 9.17 -49.03
CA HIS A 9 -17.81 9.68 -50.35
C HIS A 9 -17.82 11.21 -50.37
N VAL A 10 -16.73 11.80 -50.86
CA VAL A 10 -16.62 13.23 -51.16
C VAL A 10 -16.37 13.38 -52.66
N GLU A 11 -17.26 14.09 -53.35
CA GLU A 11 -17.18 14.27 -54.81
C GLU A 11 -16.02 15.19 -55.18
N LYS A 12 -15.17 14.75 -56.11
CA LYS A 12 -14.00 15.49 -56.60
C LYS A 12 -14.36 16.81 -57.28
N ASN A 13 -15.55 16.89 -57.86
CA ASN A 13 -16.06 18.02 -58.65
C ASN A 13 -16.27 19.30 -57.82
N MET A 14 -16.10 19.19 -56.50
CA MET A 14 -16.32 20.25 -55.53
C MET A 14 -15.03 20.99 -55.15
N LEU A 15 -13.85 20.49 -55.56
CA LEU A 15 -12.54 21.07 -55.24
C LEU A 15 -11.75 21.29 -56.54
N SER A 16 -11.98 22.42 -57.21
CA SER A 16 -11.06 22.87 -58.26
C SER A 16 -9.73 23.32 -57.63
N GLU A 17 -8.64 23.22 -58.38
CA GLU A 17 -7.30 23.65 -57.93
C GLU A 17 -7.32 25.12 -57.48
N SER A 18 -8.14 25.95 -58.13
CA SER A 18 -8.40 27.35 -57.79
C SER A 18 -9.03 27.52 -56.40
N ILE A 19 -10.02 26.69 -56.05
CA ILE A 19 -10.66 26.72 -54.72
C ILE A 19 -9.68 26.24 -53.64
N LEU A 20 -8.84 25.24 -53.92
CA LEU A 20 -7.82 24.77 -52.99
C LEU A 20 -6.77 25.84 -52.68
N THR A 21 -6.40 26.66 -53.67
CA THR A 21 -5.52 27.83 -53.46
C THR A 21 -6.22 28.92 -52.66
N GLU A 22 -7.48 29.25 -52.97
CA GLU A 22 -8.26 30.26 -52.22
C GLU A 22 -8.53 29.86 -50.75
N MET A 23 -8.65 28.56 -50.45
CA MET A 23 -8.83 28.04 -49.09
C MET A 23 -7.61 28.19 -48.18
N SER A 24 -6.40 28.32 -48.75
CA SER A 24 -5.18 28.55 -47.98
C SER A 24 -5.11 29.99 -47.45
N ASP A 25 -5.75 30.93 -48.16
CA ASP A 25 -5.56 32.37 -47.96
C ASP A 25 -6.78 33.08 -47.34
N ASN A 26 -7.99 32.47 -47.37
CA ASN A 26 -9.23 33.08 -46.89
C ASN A 26 -9.98 32.24 -45.83
N SER A 27 -10.78 32.90 -44.99
CA SER A 27 -11.72 32.22 -44.09
C SER A 27 -12.83 31.50 -44.87
N THR A 28 -13.09 30.25 -44.52
CA THR A 28 -14.02 29.31 -45.19
C THR A 28 -15.45 29.83 -45.37
N ASP A 29 -15.86 30.84 -44.61
CA ASP A 29 -17.22 31.40 -44.63
C ASP A 29 -17.51 32.25 -45.90
N SER A 30 -16.48 32.61 -46.65
CA SER A 30 -16.56 33.55 -47.78
C SER A 30 -16.89 32.89 -49.12
N ILE A 31 -16.78 31.56 -49.21
CA ILE A 31 -16.84 30.83 -50.48
C ILE A 31 -18.16 30.06 -50.55
N SER A 32 -19.16 30.67 -51.18
CA SER A 32 -20.51 30.09 -51.34
C SER A 32 -20.51 28.70 -51.98
N SER A 33 -19.52 28.41 -52.83
CA SER A 33 -19.32 27.12 -53.50
C SER A 33 -18.86 25.99 -52.57
N LEU A 34 -18.41 26.31 -51.35
CA LEU A 34 -17.98 25.32 -50.35
C LEU A 34 -19.09 24.89 -49.39
N ASN A 35 -20.25 25.55 -49.41
CA ASN A 35 -21.34 25.29 -48.44
C ASN A 35 -21.79 23.81 -48.43
N ASP A 36 -21.86 23.16 -49.59
CA ASP A 36 -22.23 21.76 -49.69
C ASP A 36 -21.13 20.82 -49.16
N ILE A 37 -19.85 21.17 -49.35
CA ILE A 37 -18.71 20.43 -48.79
C ILE A 37 -18.68 20.59 -47.28
N VAL A 38 -18.81 21.82 -46.78
CA VAL A 38 -18.85 22.12 -45.34
C VAL A 38 -19.99 21.36 -44.68
N LYS A 39 -21.17 21.30 -45.33
CA LYS A 39 -22.30 20.51 -44.84
C LYS A 39 -22.01 19.00 -44.83
N LYS A 40 -21.44 18.46 -45.91
CA LYS A 40 -21.04 17.04 -45.98
C LYS A 40 -19.95 16.70 -44.94
N LEU A 41 -18.93 17.54 -44.78
CA LEU A 41 -17.89 17.38 -43.76
C LEU A 41 -18.43 17.54 -42.34
N GLY A 42 -19.42 18.41 -42.14
CA GLY A 42 -20.17 18.52 -40.89
C GLY A 42 -20.85 17.21 -40.54
N VAL A 43 -21.56 16.61 -41.50
CA VAL A 43 -22.18 15.28 -41.32
C VAL A 43 -21.12 14.20 -41.02
N LEU A 44 -19.98 14.20 -41.73
CA LEU A 44 -18.90 13.26 -41.45
C LEU A 44 -18.32 13.46 -40.05
N ARG A 45 -18.03 14.70 -39.65
CA ARG A 45 -17.50 15.03 -38.33
C ARG A 45 -18.46 14.55 -37.25
N ASP A 46 -19.74 14.87 -37.38
CA ASP A 46 -20.75 14.50 -36.40
C ASP A 46 -20.90 12.96 -36.35
N LYS A 47 -20.85 12.28 -37.51
CA LYS A 47 -20.82 10.82 -37.59
C LYS A 47 -19.61 10.22 -36.87
N ILE A 48 -18.41 10.79 -37.04
CA ILE A 48 -17.19 10.32 -36.35
C ILE A 48 -17.32 10.55 -34.85
N LEU A 49 -17.68 11.76 -34.42
CA LEU A 49 -17.73 12.11 -33.00
C LEU A 49 -18.82 11.35 -32.23
N LEU A 50 -19.95 11.06 -32.87
CA LEU A 50 -21.05 10.31 -32.25
C LEU A 50 -20.79 8.80 -32.20
N ASN A 51 -20.06 8.25 -33.18
CA ASN A 51 -19.84 6.80 -33.28
C ASN A 51 -18.44 6.36 -32.85
N ALA A 52 -17.51 7.28 -32.55
CA ALA A 52 -16.17 6.93 -32.11
C ALA A 52 -16.22 6.23 -30.75
N GLU A 53 -15.86 4.95 -30.72
CA GLU A 53 -15.73 4.21 -29.48
C GLU A 53 -14.50 4.63 -28.68
N ILE A 54 -14.61 4.53 -27.35
CA ILE A 54 -13.47 4.69 -26.45
C ILE A 54 -12.42 3.63 -26.81
N LYS A 55 -11.17 4.08 -27.00
CA LYS A 55 -10.06 3.19 -27.32
C LYS A 55 -9.88 2.12 -26.24
N ARG A 56 -9.88 0.85 -26.65
CA ARG A 56 -9.65 -0.30 -25.77
C ARG A 56 -8.52 -1.18 -26.28
N ILE A 57 -7.75 -1.75 -25.35
CA ILE A 57 -6.74 -2.79 -25.61
C ILE A 57 -7.03 -3.95 -24.68
N SER A 58 -7.30 -5.14 -25.25
CA SER A 58 -7.65 -6.34 -24.46
C SER A 58 -8.79 -6.09 -23.46
N GLY A 59 -9.80 -5.34 -23.88
CA GLY A 59 -10.97 -4.94 -23.07
C GLY A 59 -10.74 -3.79 -22.08
N CYS A 60 -9.50 -3.35 -21.90
CA CYS A 60 -9.13 -2.27 -20.98
C CYS A 60 -9.22 -0.90 -21.67
N ILE A 61 -9.79 0.09 -20.98
CA ILE A 61 -9.89 1.47 -21.48
C ILE A 61 -8.50 2.10 -21.52
N VAL A 62 -8.14 2.69 -22.65
CA VAL A 62 -6.89 3.43 -22.79
C VAL A 62 -7.09 4.85 -22.26
N THR A 63 -6.59 5.09 -21.05
CA THR A 63 -6.53 6.43 -20.45
C THR A 63 -5.39 7.24 -21.07
N GLY A 64 -5.34 8.56 -20.80
CA GLY A 64 -4.25 9.41 -21.30
C GLY A 64 -2.86 8.97 -20.83
N THR A 65 -2.72 8.54 -19.57
CA THR A 65 -1.47 8.02 -19.03
C THR A 65 -1.04 6.73 -19.72
N LEU A 66 -1.97 5.80 -19.91
CA LEU A 66 -1.72 4.54 -20.62
C LEU A 66 -1.38 4.79 -22.10
N PHE A 67 -2.02 5.77 -22.74
CA PHE A 67 -1.74 6.17 -24.11
C PHE A 67 -0.30 6.67 -24.27
N VAL A 68 0.16 7.55 -23.38
CA VAL A 68 1.55 8.05 -23.40
C VAL A 68 2.54 6.90 -23.22
N SER A 69 2.33 6.02 -22.24
CA SER A 69 3.22 4.87 -22.03
C SER A 69 3.25 3.91 -23.23
N LEU A 70 2.12 3.73 -23.93
CA LEU A 70 2.07 2.93 -25.16
C LEU A 70 2.86 3.59 -26.29
N ALA A 71 2.72 4.91 -26.45
CA ALA A 71 3.45 5.66 -27.47
C ALA A 71 4.97 5.59 -27.23
N GLU A 72 5.42 5.82 -25.99
CA GLU A 72 6.83 5.69 -25.59
C GLU A 72 7.36 4.28 -25.85
N TYR A 73 6.58 3.25 -25.47
CA TYR A 73 6.97 1.86 -25.71
C TYR A 73 7.12 1.56 -27.20
N TYR A 74 6.15 1.94 -28.03
CA TYR A 74 6.21 1.69 -29.48
C TYR A 74 7.38 2.42 -30.14
N ILE A 75 7.64 3.68 -29.77
CA ILE A 75 8.80 4.42 -30.26
C ILE A 75 10.10 3.73 -29.85
N SER A 76 10.19 3.25 -28.61
CA SER A 76 11.39 2.52 -28.13
C SER A 76 11.66 1.23 -28.91
N MET A 77 10.59 0.49 -29.25
CA MET A 77 10.69 -0.75 -30.02
C MET A 77 11.07 -0.49 -31.48
N LEU A 78 10.50 0.56 -32.10
CA LEU A 78 10.89 1.02 -33.43
C LEU A 78 12.37 1.37 -33.50
N ASN A 79 12.85 2.17 -32.54
CA ASN A 79 14.24 2.61 -32.50
C ASN A 79 15.22 1.45 -32.21
N SER A 80 14.75 0.37 -31.60
CA SER A 80 15.55 -0.82 -31.31
C SER A 80 15.52 -1.87 -32.43
N CYS A 81 14.87 -1.59 -33.56
CA CYS A 81 14.63 -2.55 -34.65
C CYS A 81 13.92 -3.85 -34.18
N ASN A 82 13.11 -3.77 -33.12
CA ASN A 82 12.38 -4.90 -32.56
C ASN A 82 10.96 -5.00 -33.17
N THR A 83 10.42 -6.21 -33.18
CA THR A 83 9.03 -6.45 -33.61
C THR A 83 8.05 -5.83 -32.60
N ILE A 84 7.12 -5.02 -33.09
CA ILE A 84 6.09 -4.41 -32.26
C ILE A 84 4.93 -5.39 -32.09
N SER A 85 4.61 -5.70 -30.84
CA SER A 85 3.46 -6.54 -30.47
C SER A 85 2.61 -5.80 -29.45
N ILE A 86 1.33 -5.61 -29.77
CA ILE A 86 0.37 -4.89 -28.90
C ILE A 86 0.16 -5.62 -27.56
N PRO A 87 -0.03 -6.96 -27.53
CA PRO A 87 -0.13 -7.70 -26.27
C PRO A 87 1.11 -7.54 -25.38
N ASP A 88 2.31 -7.59 -25.98
CA ASP A 88 3.56 -7.51 -25.23
C ASP A 88 3.79 -6.10 -24.67
N ALA A 89 3.47 -5.06 -25.45
CA ALA A 89 3.49 -3.67 -25.02
C ALA A 89 2.57 -3.43 -23.81
N PHE A 90 1.32 -3.88 -23.91
CA PHE A 90 0.34 -3.70 -22.84
C PHE A 90 0.72 -4.49 -21.58
N GLY A 91 1.22 -5.73 -21.75
CA GLY A 91 1.72 -6.55 -20.66
C GLY A 91 2.88 -5.89 -19.92
N ALA A 92 3.89 -5.40 -20.66
CA ALA A 92 5.06 -4.73 -20.08
C ALA A 92 4.69 -3.43 -19.34
N ILE A 93 3.82 -2.60 -19.92
CA ILE A 93 3.35 -1.36 -19.28
C ILE A 93 2.54 -1.69 -18.02
N SER A 94 1.64 -2.68 -18.11
CA SER A 94 0.85 -3.12 -16.96
C SER A 94 1.73 -3.65 -15.84
N GLN A 95 2.76 -4.42 -16.16
CA GLN A 95 3.72 -4.91 -15.18
C GLN A 95 4.43 -3.73 -14.48
N SER A 96 5.04 -2.85 -15.27
CA SER A 96 5.80 -1.70 -14.75
C SER A 96 4.93 -0.76 -13.89
N ALA A 97 3.67 -0.55 -14.29
CA ALA A 97 2.73 0.24 -13.52
C ALA A 97 2.33 -0.43 -12.19
N CYS A 98 2.12 -1.76 -12.18
CA CYS A 98 1.85 -2.51 -10.96
C CYS A 98 3.05 -2.48 -9.99
N GLU A 99 4.28 -2.59 -10.50
CA GLU A 99 5.51 -2.48 -9.71
C GLU A 99 5.60 -1.12 -9.01
N ARG A 100 5.41 -0.02 -9.76
CA ARG A 100 5.37 1.33 -9.18
C ARG A 100 4.27 1.50 -8.13
N ALA A 101 3.08 0.95 -8.40
CA ALA A 101 1.97 0.98 -7.46
C ALA A 101 2.33 0.24 -6.16
N ASN A 102 2.95 -0.94 -6.25
CA ASN A 102 3.43 -1.69 -5.09
C ASN A 102 4.44 -0.89 -4.27
N SER A 103 5.48 -0.34 -4.90
CA SER A 103 6.48 0.50 -4.21
C SER A 103 5.82 1.62 -3.43
N ARG A 104 4.91 2.37 -4.08
CA ARG A 104 4.21 3.49 -3.43
C ARG A 104 3.33 3.05 -2.25
N CYS A 105 2.69 1.89 -2.34
CA CYS A 105 1.88 1.36 -1.25
C CYS A 105 2.75 0.91 -0.07
N ILE A 106 3.92 0.33 -0.35
CA ILE A 106 4.91 -0.03 0.68
C ILE A 106 5.43 1.22 1.38
N ASP A 107 5.83 2.24 0.62
CA ASP A 107 6.33 3.50 1.17
C ASP A 107 5.28 4.16 2.08
N GLY A 108 4.01 4.20 1.66
CA GLY A 108 2.92 4.73 2.46
C GLY A 108 2.67 3.95 3.76
N TYR A 109 2.81 2.62 3.73
CA TYR A 109 2.72 1.79 4.93
C TYR A 109 3.89 2.06 5.90
N GLU A 110 5.11 2.19 5.38
CA GLU A 110 6.28 2.51 6.21
C GLU A 110 6.19 3.92 6.81
N GLU A 111 5.68 4.90 6.07
CA GLU A 111 5.41 6.24 6.59
C GLU A 111 4.36 6.22 7.72
N ALA A 112 3.27 5.47 7.53
CA ALA A 112 2.27 5.26 8.57
C ALA A 112 2.90 4.63 9.84
N PHE A 113 3.88 3.74 9.67
CA PHE A 113 4.60 3.15 10.79
C PHE A 113 5.52 4.15 11.50
N LEU A 114 6.24 4.99 10.77
CA LEU A 114 7.07 6.06 11.37
C LEU A 114 6.23 6.95 12.29
N ASN A 115 5.01 7.29 11.88
CA ASN A 115 4.06 8.07 12.68
C ASN A 115 3.55 7.30 13.92
N LEU A 116 3.42 5.97 13.84
CA LEU A 116 3.05 5.12 14.97
C LEU A 116 4.18 4.98 15.99
N ARG A 117 5.44 5.01 15.54
CA ARG A 117 6.62 4.66 16.35
C ARG A 117 6.71 5.42 17.67
N GLY A 118 6.32 6.70 17.69
CA GLY A 118 6.30 7.53 18.90
C GLY A 118 5.26 7.12 19.94
N LYS A 119 4.30 6.24 19.59
CA LYS A 119 3.25 5.74 20.48
C LYS A 119 3.53 4.34 21.03
N LEU A 120 4.60 3.69 20.60
CA LEU A 120 4.99 2.37 21.10
C LEU A 120 5.47 2.47 22.57
N PRO A 121 5.25 1.45 23.41
CA PRO A 121 4.54 0.20 23.11
C PRO A 121 3.02 0.32 23.16
N LEU A 122 2.35 -0.49 22.33
CA LEU A 122 0.89 -0.60 22.23
C LEU A 122 0.40 -1.99 22.65
N ASP A 123 -0.88 -2.05 23.01
CA ASP A 123 -1.55 -3.32 23.30
C ASP A 123 -1.72 -4.17 22.04
N SER A 124 -1.85 -5.48 22.21
CA SER A 124 -1.93 -6.45 21.10
C SER A 124 -3.10 -6.17 20.13
N SER A 125 -4.23 -5.73 20.68
CA SER A 125 -5.40 -5.34 19.90
C SER A 125 -5.17 -4.05 19.11
N GLU A 126 -4.46 -3.08 19.69
CA GLU A 126 -4.22 -1.78 19.07
C GLU A 126 -3.26 -1.88 17.89
N ILE A 127 -2.16 -2.62 18.06
CA ILE A 127 -1.20 -2.85 16.98
C ILE A 127 -1.80 -3.65 15.82
N SER A 128 -2.63 -4.64 16.14
CA SER A 128 -3.37 -5.42 15.14
C SER A 128 -4.38 -4.55 14.39
N PHE A 129 -5.13 -3.70 15.10
CA PHE A 129 -6.07 -2.75 14.51
C PHE A 129 -5.38 -1.75 13.58
N TRP A 130 -4.25 -1.18 14.03
CA TRP A 130 -3.46 -0.28 13.20
C TRP A 130 -3.00 -0.96 11.91
N HIS A 131 -2.47 -2.20 11.99
CA HIS A 131 -2.04 -2.94 10.81
C HIS A 131 -3.17 -3.22 9.83
N MET A 132 -4.35 -3.60 10.33
CA MET A 132 -5.52 -3.83 9.49
C MET A 132 -5.93 -2.54 8.75
N SER A 133 -5.93 -1.39 9.43
CA SER A 133 -6.24 -0.11 8.81
C SER A 133 -5.20 0.27 7.75
N ALA A 134 -3.92 0.26 8.11
CA ALA A 134 -2.83 0.65 7.20
C ALA A 134 -2.75 -0.28 5.96
N SER A 135 -2.98 -1.58 6.15
CA SER A 135 -3.00 -2.55 5.04
C SER A 135 -4.20 -2.33 4.12
N ARG A 136 -5.39 -2.04 4.68
CA ARG A 136 -6.56 -1.71 3.87
C ARG A 136 -6.31 -0.47 3.03
N ASP A 137 -5.77 0.58 3.63
CA ASP A 137 -5.51 1.83 2.95
C ASP A 137 -4.48 1.63 1.81
N ALA A 138 -3.41 0.86 2.05
CA ALA A 138 -2.45 0.48 1.02
C ALA A 138 -3.10 -0.30 -0.13
N ILE A 139 -3.98 -1.26 0.17
CA ILE A 139 -4.69 -2.06 -0.85
C ILE A 139 -5.65 -1.19 -1.67
N ASP A 140 -6.34 -0.23 -1.05
CA ASP A 140 -7.29 0.63 -1.76
C ASP A 140 -6.58 1.65 -2.66
N VAL A 141 -5.42 2.17 -2.23
CA VAL A 141 -4.52 2.94 -3.11
C VAL A 141 -4.07 2.09 -4.29
N TYR A 142 -3.61 0.86 -4.04
CA TYR A 142 -3.17 -0.05 -5.10
C TYR A 142 -4.26 -0.30 -6.14
N LYS A 143 -5.50 -0.59 -5.71
CA LYS A 143 -6.65 -0.80 -6.61
C LYS A 143 -6.92 0.42 -7.48
N THR A 144 -6.84 1.61 -6.90
CA THR A 144 -7.09 2.87 -7.60
C THR A 144 -6.05 3.08 -8.70
N TRP A 145 -4.78 2.86 -8.38
CA TRP A 145 -3.65 3.06 -9.29
C TRP A 145 -3.55 2.02 -10.40
N THR A 146 -4.03 0.81 -10.13
CA THR A 146 -4.00 -0.30 -11.09
C THR A 146 -5.31 -0.49 -11.84
N SER A 147 -6.27 0.41 -11.63
CA SER A 147 -7.55 0.41 -12.34
C SER A 147 -7.32 0.51 -13.86
N GLY A 148 -7.92 -0.41 -14.62
CA GLY A 148 -7.78 -0.47 -16.08
C GLY A 148 -6.50 -1.12 -16.59
N LEU A 149 -5.65 -1.68 -15.72
CA LEU A 149 -4.50 -2.50 -16.13
C LEU A 149 -4.88 -3.97 -16.37
N GLN A 150 -3.93 -4.75 -16.90
CA GLN A 150 -4.14 -6.16 -17.18
C GLN A 150 -4.37 -6.95 -15.88
N LYS A 151 -5.56 -7.53 -15.73
CA LYS A 151 -6.01 -8.23 -14.50
C LYS A 151 -5.01 -9.26 -13.96
N GLN A 152 -4.35 -10.02 -14.83
CA GLN A 152 -3.38 -11.03 -14.43
C GLN A 152 -2.19 -10.42 -13.69
N ASN A 153 -1.64 -9.31 -14.21
CA ASN A 153 -0.56 -8.58 -13.55
C ASN A 153 -1.06 -7.94 -12.26
N VAL A 154 -2.23 -7.28 -12.30
CA VAL A 154 -2.82 -6.63 -11.12
C VAL A 154 -2.96 -7.62 -9.96
N ASN A 155 -3.49 -8.82 -10.21
CA ASN A 155 -3.67 -9.85 -9.20
C ASN A 155 -2.34 -10.41 -8.68
N ARG A 156 -1.36 -10.65 -9.58
CA ARG A 156 -0.03 -11.12 -9.21
C ARG A 156 0.67 -10.15 -8.25
N TYR A 157 0.69 -8.87 -8.61
CA TYR A 157 1.36 -7.84 -7.80
C TYR A 157 0.58 -7.50 -6.54
N LYS A 158 -0.76 -7.65 -6.54
CA LYS A 158 -1.57 -7.54 -5.32
C LYS A 158 -1.17 -8.59 -4.29
N LEU A 159 -1.00 -9.84 -4.71
CA LEU A 159 -0.57 -10.91 -3.82
C LEU A 159 0.82 -10.62 -3.22
N GLN A 160 1.75 -10.15 -4.05
CA GLN A 160 3.08 -9.73 -3.59
C GLN A 160 3.02 -8.57 -2.58
N LEU A 161 2.09 -7.62 -2.78
CA LEU A 161 1.87 -6.53 -1.85
C LEU A 161 1.35 -7.06 -0.50
N GLU A 162 0.35 -7.94 -0.52
CA GLU A 162 -0.21 -8.55 0.70
C GLU A 162 0.86 -9.33 1.48
N GLU A 163 1.68 -10.13 0.79
CA GLU A 163 2.82 -10.83 1.40
C GLU A 163 3.83 -9.84 2.00
N LYS A 164 4.17 -8.77 1.27
CA LYS A 164 5.11 -7.76 1.75
C LYS A 164 4.59 -7.02 2.99
N LEU A 165 3.30 -6.67 3.02
CA LEU A 165 2.65 -6.03 4.16
C LEU A 165 2.68 -6.94 5.40
N LYS A 166 2.50 -8.25 5.21
CA LYS A 166 2.65 -9.22 6.30
C LYS A 166 4.07 -9.22 6.87
N THR A 167 5.09 -9.29 6.03
CA THR A 167 6.50 -9.23 6.49
C THR A 167 6.83 -7.91 7.20
N LEU A 168 6.29 -6.78 6.70
CA LEU A 168 6.45 -5.50 7.38
C LEU A 168 5.76 -5.50 8.74
N PHE A 169 4.59 -6.11 8.86
CA PHE A 169 3.90 -6.24 10.14
C PHE A 169 4.65 -7.10 11.16
N GLU A 170 5.30 -8.18 10.72
CA GLU A 170 6.17 -8.98 11.59
C GLU A 170 7.30 -8.12 12.17
N ARG A 171 7.92 -7.25 11.36
CA ARG A 171 8.93 -6.28 11.82
C ARG A 171 8.37 -5.29 12.84
N VAL A 172 7.21 -4.70 12.55
CA VAL A 172 6.52 -3.75 13.44
C VAL A 172 6.15 -4.42 14.78
N SER A 173 5.65 -5.64 14.72
CA SER A 173 5.27 -6.43 15.90
C SER A 173 6.48 -6.77 16.77
N ALA A 174 7.61 -7.12 16.15
CA ALA A 174 8.86 -7.36 16.87
C ALA A 174 9.39 -6.10 17.57
N GLU A 175 9.32 -4.94 16.92
CA GLU A 175 9.72 -3.67 17.55
C GLU A 175 8.81 -3.30 18.72
N ASN A 176 7.48 -3.46 18.56
CA ASN A 176 6.53 -3.26 19.66
C ASN A 176 6.80 -4.22 20.83
N ALA A 177 7.01 -5.50 20.54
CA ALA A 177 7.31 -6.52 21.55
C ALA A 177 8.55 -6.14 22.38
N LYS A 178 9.61 -5.68 21.73
CA LYS A 178 10.84 -5.20 22.39
C LYS A 178 10.57 -3.98 23.29
N MET A 179 9.77 -3.02 22.83
CA MET A 179 9.41 -1.84 23.63
C MET A 179 8.50 -2.22 24.82
N CYS A 180 7.59 -3.18 24.62
CA CYS A 180 6.76 -3.76 25.68
C CYS A 180 7.62 -4.41 26.75
N GLU A 181 8.60 -5.21 26.34
CA GLU A 181 9.56 -5.88 27.22
C GLU A 181 10.33 -4.85 28.07
N GLN A 182 10.93 -3.85 27.43
CA GLN A 182 11.68 -2.79 28.12
C GLN A 182 10.82 -2.01 29.12
N LYS A 183 9.60 -1.64 28.74
CA LYS A 183 8.67 -0.94 29.64
C LYS A 183 8.25 -1.84 30.80
N SER A 184 7.97 -3.12 30.54
CA SER A 184 7.61 -4.11 31.55
C SER A 184 8.74 -4.32 32.55
N LEU A 185 9.99 -4.45 32.07
CA LEU A 185 11.18 -4.58 32.92
C LEU A 185 11.35 -3.37 33.85
N LYS A 186 11.13 -2.15 33.35
CA LYS A 186 11.17 -0.94 34.20
C LYS A 186 10.12 -0.99 35.30
N ILE A 187 8.86 -1.27 34.93
CA ILE A 187 7.74 -1.35 35.87
C ILE A 187 8.00 -2.40 36.94
N ILE A 188 8.42 -3.61 36.56
CA ILE A 188 8.62 -4.68 37.55
C ILE A 188 9.80 -4.37 38.49
N ASN A 189 10.91 -3.83 37.98
CA ASN A 189 12.03 -3.44 38.84
C ASN A 189 11.64 -2.34 39.83
N GLU A 190 10.86 -1.34 39.40
CA GLU A 190 10.36 -0.28 40.28
C GLU A 190 9.41 -0.82 41.36
N LEU A 191 8.45 -1.67 40.98
CA LEU A 191 7.51 -2.27 41.92
C LEU A 191 8.18 -3.26 42.89
N TYR A 192 9.21 -3.96 42.42
CA TYR A 192 9.90 -4.98 43.22
C TYR A 192 10.94 -4.38 44.18
N ARG A 193 11.38 -3.12 43.96
CA ARG A 193 12.40 -2.47 44.80
C ARG A 193 12.06 -2.49 46.29
N GLU A 194 10.82 -2.17 46.65
CA GLU A 194 10.37 -2.22 48.06
C GLU A 194 10.45 -3.64 48.63
N LEU A 195 10.13 -4.65 47.81
CA LEU A 195 10.23 -6.05 48.21
C LEU A 195 11.68 -6.46 48.42
N GLU A 196 12.56 -6.05 47.51
CA GLU A 196 13.99 -6.31 47.57
C GLU A 196 14.64 -5.69 48.82
N GLU A 197 14.28 -4.47 49.19
CA GLU A 197 14.74 -3.82 50.43
C GLU A 197 14.31 -4.60 51.68
N LYS A 198 13.06 -5.08 51.73
CA LYS A 198 12.55 -5.92 52.84
C LYS A 198 13.26 -7.28 52.92
N ILE A 199 13.57 -7.89 51.77
CA ILE A 199 14.33 -9.14 51.69
C ILE A 199 15.75 -8.92 52.24
N HIS A 200 16.43 -7.84 51.83
CA HIS A 200 17.79 -7.52 52.30
C HIS A 200 17.84 -7.17 53.79
N SER A 201 16.81 -6.50 54.29
CA SER A 201 16.69 -6.13 55.70
C SER A 201 16.24 -7.29 56.61
N ASN A 202 16.06 -8.50 56.06
CA ASN A 202 15.64 -9.70 56.79
C ASN A 202 14.34 -9.54 57.59
N VAL A 203 13.41 -8.71 57.09
CA VAL A 203 12.17 -8.37 57.81
C VAL A 203 11.15 -9.51 57.79
N TYR A 204 11.20 -10.36 56.77
CA TYR A 204 10.26 -11.48 56.62
C TYR A 204 10.54 -12.59 57.63
N GLN A 205 9.52 -12.94 58.43
CA GLN A 205 9.61 -14.01 59.42
C GLN A 205 9.40 -15.39 58.79
N ASP A 206 8.52 -15.47 57.79
CA ASP A 206 8.23 -16.69 57.06
C ASP A 206 8.08 -16.42 55.55
N PHE A 207 8.05 -17.50 54.77
CA PHE A 207 7.88 -17.44 53.32
C PHE A 207 6.47 -16.95 52.91
N GLY A 208 5.47 -17.16 53.75
CA GLY A 208 4.08 -16.75 53.50
C GLY A 208 3.91 -15.24 53.47
N GLU A 209 4.61 -14.49 54.33
CA GLU A 209 4.66 -13.02 54.30
C GLU A 209 5.27 -12.50 53.00
N TYR A 210 6.39 -13.09 52.58
CA TYR A 210 7.02 -12.77 51.30
C TYR A 210 6.09 -13.05 50.12
N ASP A 211 5.43 -14.22 50.09
CA ASP A 211 4.54 -14.58 48.97
C ASP A 211 3.32 -13.64 48.89
N ARG A 212 2.81 -13.14 50.01
CA ARG A 212 1.73 -12.13 50.02
C ARG A 212 2.15 -10.82 49.36
N ASP A 213 3.31 -10.27 49.74
CA ASP A 213 3.81 -9.03 49.13
C ASP A 213 4.19 -9.25 47.65
N ARG A 214 4.76 -10.41 47.30
CA ARG A 214 5.04 -10.80 45.92
C ARG A 214 3.77 -10.83 45.06
N ARG A 215 2.67 -11.40 45.56
CA ARG A 215 1.36 -11.39 44.86
C ARG A 215 0.83 -9.97 44.66
N ARG A 216 1.04 -9.06 45.62
CA ARG A 216 0.65 -7.64 45.48
C ARG A 216 1.45 -6.93 44.38
N VAL A 217 2.77 -7.14 44.33
CA VAL A 217 3.62 -6.65 43.23
C VAL A 217 3.12 -7.19 41.90
N ARG A 218 2.83 -8.49 41.83
CA ARG A 218 2.29 -9.14 40.62
C ARG A 218 0.97 -8.51 40.16
N ALA A 219 0.05 -8.25 41.08
CA ALA A 219 -1.24 -7.61 40.76
C ALA A 219 -1.04 -6.19 40.22
N ARG A 220 -0.23 -5.37 40.90
CA ARG A 220 0.09 -4.01 40.43
C ARG A 220 0.80 -3.97 39.08
N PHE A 221 1.65 -4.95 38.80
CA PHE A 221 2.26 -5.06 37.48
C PHE A 221 1.21 -5.18 36.38
N PHE A 222 0.20 -6.03 36.55
CA PHE A 222 -0.85 -6.23 35.54
C PHE A 222 -1.77 -5.01 35.37
N GLU A 223 -1.85 -4.13 36.38
CA GLU A 223 -2.57 -2.85 36.26
C GLU A 223 -1.79 -1.82 35.42
N LEU A 224 -0.45 -1.87 35.45
CA LEU A 224 0.41 -0.84 34.85
C LEU A 224 1.08 -1.27 33.52
N ALA A 225 1.32 -2.56 33.33
CA ALA A 225 2.05 -3.08 32.19
C ALA A 225 1.20 -3.06 30.91
N PRO A 226 1.83 -2.93 29.71
CA PRO A 226 1.13 -3.09 28.44
C PRO A 226 0.44 -4.45 28.35
N LYS A 227 -0.76 -4.51 27.75
CA LYS A 227 -1.50 -5.76 27.53
C LYS A 227 -0.96 -6.47 26.29
N HIS A 228 0.27 -6.94 26.42
CA HIS A 228 1.03 -7.60 25.38
C HIS A 228 1.65 -8.91 25.91
N PRO A 229 1.72 -9.99 25.10
CA PRO A 229 2.34 -11.25 25.49
C PRO A 229 3.76 -11.10 26.07
N SER A 230 4.56 -10.18 25.54
CA SER A 230 5.90 -9.89 26.06
C SER A 230 5.91 -9.47 27.53
N ALA A 231 4.88 -8.76 28.01
CA ALA A 231 4.78 -8.39 29.42
C ALA A 231 4.55 -9.62 30.31
N LEU A 232 3.79 -10.62 29.82
CA LEU A 232 3.57 -11.89 30.52
C LEU A 232 4.85 -12.71 30.65
N VAL A 233 5.67 -12.72 29.60
CA VAL A 233 6.97 -13.40 29.62
C VAL A 233 7.89 -12.74 30.65
N VAL A 234 8.03 -11.41 30.58
CA VAL A 234 8.89 -10.64 31.50
C VAL A 234 8.53 -10.88 32.97
N ILE A 235 7.24 -10.77 33.33
CA ILE A 235 6.86 -10.97 34.73
C ILE A 235 7.05 -12.41 35.18
N HIS A 236 6.87 -13.40 34.29
CA HIS A 236 7.06 -14.80 34.62
C HIS A 236 8.52 -15.09 34.94
N GLU A 237 9.42 -14.78 34.00
CA GLU A 237 10.87 -15.00 34.15
C GLU A 237 11.41 -14.26 35.38
N PHE A 238 11.06 -12.98 35.54
CA PHE A 238 11.49 -12.19 36.68
C PHE A 238 11.03 -12.80 38.02
N MET A 239 9.76 -13.21 38.11
CA MET A 239 9.21 -13.75 39.36
C MET A 239 9.76 -15.14 39.70
N GLU A 240 10.07 -15.97 38.71
CA GLU A 240 10.70 -17.28 38.93
C GLU A 240 12.12 -17.14 39.48
N ASP A 241 12.92 -16.27 38.86
CA ASP A 241 14.28 -15.97 39.31
C ASP A 241 14.29 -15.38 40.72
N ALA A 242 13.39 -14.42 40.97
CA ALA A 242 13.21 -13.81 42.27
C ALA A 242 12.87 -14.84 43.36
N VAL A 243 11.92 -15.75 43.12
CA VAL A 243 11.56 -16.80 44.10
C VAL A 243 12.73 -17.74 44.35
N CYS A 244 13.44 -18.18 43.31
CA CYS A 244 14.60 -19.06 43.46
C CYS A 244 15.70 -18.43 44.33
N SER A 245 15.94 -17.12 44.18
CA SER A 245 16.92 -16.39 44.99
C SER A 245 16.54 -16.31 46.47
N VAL A 246 15.26 -16.09 46.75
CA VAL A 246 14.74 -15.91 48.12
C VAL A 246 14.64 -17.24 48.86
N VAL A 247 14.19 -18.31 48.20
CA VAL A 247 14.09 -19.64 48.82
C VAL A 247 15.45 -20.13 49.33
N LYS A 248 16.53 -19.92 48.57
CA LYS A 248 17.90 -20.23 49.03
C LYS A 248 18.26 -19.53 50.33
N ARG A 249 17.83 -18.27 50.53
CA ARG A 249 18.07 -17.51 51.76
C ARG A 249 17.28 -18.05 52.95
N PHE A 250 16.04 -18.52 52.74
CA PHE A 250 15.24 -19.12 53.81
C PHE A 250 15.73 -20.52 54.20
N ILE A 251 16.17 -21.33 53.23
CA ILE A 251 16.75 -22.66 53.50
C ILE A 251 18.07 -22.52 54.28
N ASN A 252 18.94 -21.56 53.92
CA ASN A 252 20.22 -21.35 54.61
C ASN A 252 20.09 -20.71 56.01
N LYS A 253 18.89 -20.28 56.42
CA LYS A 253 18.61 -19.76 57.77
C LYS A 253 18.11 -20.84 58.75
N LEU A 254 17.69 -22.01 58.23
CA LEU A 254 17.33 -23.20 59.01
C LEU A 254 18.58 -24.02 59.32
#